data_AF-A0A9D6FPU6-F1
#
_entry.id   AF-A0A9D6FPU6-F1
#
_cell.length_a   1.000
_cell.length_b   1.000
_cell.length_c   1.000
_cell.angle_alpha   90.00
_cell.angle_beta   90.00
_cell.angle_gamma   90.00
#
_symmetry.space_group_name_H-M   'P 1'
#
loop_
_entity.id
_entity.type
_entity.pdbx_description
1 polymer ?
#
loop_
_entity_poly.entity_id
_entity_poly.type
_entity_poly.pdbx_seq_one_letter_code
_entity_poly.pdbx_strand_id
1 'polypeptide(L)'
;MDGSDVFVILFYLLGLVGCSVLIVYQIPRQKRLRARVEEGQGLAALAASVGGRVERPSGRPELRFERQGRPCILREEMVGRSRKPLTTLEIRVATDGFLVAASRNSYRFPTIPPHSKSVSNPQDSLRITASDAAWAEGLLRSGLRALLVGLSGWAGDSVHVRLTTSCVWIEIETLLSPDKIGKLLEFGDRVVGLAGADAPAGAVEVLDTVEESGGICQVCSSPMDGAVVRCELCRTPHHADCWEYLGRCSTFGCPGARAG
;
A
#
# COMPACT_ATOMS: atom_id res chain seq x y z
N MET A 1 25.97 -19.21 53.29
CA MET A 1 25.02 -19.04 52.18
C MET A 1 23.72 -18.73 52.86
N ASP A 2 23.41 -17.44 52.88
CA ASP A 2 22.32 -16.95 53.71
C ASP A 2 21.03 -17.21 52.95
N GLY A 3 19.89 -17.30 53.64
CA GLY A 3 18.61 -17.63 53.00
C GLY A 3 18.30 -16.74 51.79
N SER A 4 18.80 -15.49 51.78
CA SER A 4 18.72 -14.54 50.66
C SER A 4 19.39 -15.03 49.37
N ASP A 5 20.52 -15.73 49.44
CA ASP A 5 21.26 -16.18 48.25
C ASP A 5 20.48 -17.25 47.47
N VAL A 6 19.79 -18.13 48.20
CA VAL A 6 18.97 -19.20 47.60
C VAL A 6 17.79 -18.61 46.84
N PHE A 7 17.12 -17.58 47.39
CA PHE A 7 16.01 -16.91 46.72
C PHE A 7 16.44 -16.21 45.43
N VAL A 8 17.60 -15.55 45.45
CA VAL A 8 18.15 -14.88 44.26
C VAL A 8 18.44 -15.90 43.16
N ILE A 9 19.11 -17.01 43.49
CA ILE A 9 19.42 -18.07 42.51
C ILE A 9 18.14 -18.67 41.93
N LEU A 10 17.14 -18.98 42.76
CA LEU A 10 15.88 -19.55 42.30
C LEU A 10 15.12 -18.59 41.36
N PHE A 11 15.12 -17.29 41.66
CA PHE A 11 14.52 -16.27 40.81
C PHE A 11 15.18 -16.21 39.43
N TYR A 12 16.52 -16.23 39.38
CA TYR A 12 17.26 -16.26 38.10
C TYR A 12 16.99 -17.54 37.30
N LEU A 13 16.94 -18.70 37.96
CA LEU A 13 16.64 -19.97 37.30
C LEU A 13 15.22 -19.97 36.73
N LEU A 14 14.22 -19.50 37.48
CA LEU A 14 12.85 -19.35 37.00
C LEU A 14 12.77 -18.39 35.81
N GLY A 15 13.50 -17.27 35.85
CA GLY A 15 13.62 -16.33 34.74
C GLY A 15 14.22 -16.96 33.49
N LEU A 16 15.31 -17.73 33.63
CA LEU A 16 15.97 -18.43 32.52
C LEU A 16 15.09 -19.52 31.91
N VAL A 17 14.37 -20.29 32.74
CA VAL A 17 13.40 -21.29 32.27
C VAL A 17 12.25 -20.60 31.54
N GLY A 18 11.69 -19.52 32.10
CA GLY A 18 10.64 -18.74 31.46
C GLY A 18 11.07 -18.17 30.10
N CYS A 19 12.25 -17.57 30.02
CA CYS A 19 12.84 -17.09 28.77
C CYS A 19 13.05 -18.22 27.75
N SER A 20 13.56 -19.37 28.19
CA SER A 20 13.78 -20.54 27.33
C SER A 20 12.47 -21.07 26.76
N VAL A 21 11.43 -21.20 27.58
CA VAL A 21 10.09 -21.62 27.15
C VAL A 21 9.51 -20.64 26.14
N LEU A 22 9.62 -19.33 26.40
CA LEU A 22 9.17 -18.30 25.46
C LEU A 22 9.92 -18.38 24.13
N ILE A 23 11.24 -18.57 24.13
CA ILE A 23 12.06 -18.69 22.91
C ILE A 23 11.68 -19.94 22.13
N VAL A 24 11.61 -21.10 22.80
CA VAL A 24 11.29 -22.40 22.19
C VAL A 24 9.88 -22.41 21.62
N TYR A 25 8.92 -21.71 22.22
CA TYR A 25 7.55 -21.66 21.71
C TYR A 25 7.32 -20.56 20.66
N GLN A 26 7.85 -19.35 20.90
CA GLN A 26 7.59 -18.19 20.03
C GLN A 26 8.35 -18.28 18.70
N ILE A 27 9.60 -18.77 18.68
CA ILE A 27 10.39 -18.82 17.44
C ILE A 27 9.75 -19.74 16.40
N PRO A 28 9.40 -21.01 16.70
CA PRO A 28 8.75 -21.89 15.73
C PRO A 28 7.38 -21.36 15.31
N ARG A 29 6.61 -20.79 16.23
CA ARG A 29 5.30 -20.18 15.92
C ARG A 29 5.46 -19.03 14.93
N GLN A 30 6.43 -18.14 15.14
CA GLN A 30 6.73 -17.02 14.24
C GLN A 30 7.26 -17.50 12.89
N LYS A 31 8.14 -18.51 12.86
CA LYS A 31 8.60 -19.14 11.61
C LYS A 31 7.46 -19.74 10.81
N ARG A 32 6.56 -20.48 11.46
CA ARG A 32 5.35 -21.03 10.81
C ARG A 32 4.45 -19.93 10.29
N LEU A 33 4.20 -18.87 11.07
CA LEU A 33 3.39 -17.75 10.62
C LEU A 33 4.00 -17.07 9.39
N ARG A 34 5.31 -16.80 9.41
CA ARG A 34 6.04 -16.23 8.27
C ARG A 34 5.94 -17.13 7.05
N ALA A 35 6.19 -18.44 7.18
CA ALA A 35 6.07 -19.39 6.08
C ALA A 35 4.65 -19.39 5.48
N ARG A 36 3.61 -19.39 6.33
CA ARG A 36 2.21 -19.32 5.87
C ARG A 36 1.90 -18.06 5.05
N VAL A 37 2.44 -16.91 5.47
CA VAL A 37 2.28 -15.63 4.77
C VAL A 37 3.07 -15.62 3.45
N GLU A 38 4.34 -16.05 3.47
CA GLU A 38 5.20 -16.13 2.29
C GLU A 38 4.67 -17.13 1.24
N GLU A 39 4.08 -18.23 1.68
CA GLU A 39 3.43 -19.20 0.81
C GLU A 39 2.07 -18.71 0.28
N GLY A 40 1.46 -17.72 0.92
CA GLY A 40 0.15 -17.18 0.53
C GLY A 40 -1.02 -18.09 0.90
N GLN A 41 -0.89 -18.90 1.95
CA GLN A 41 -1.92 -19.86 2.35
C GLN A 41 -3.24 -19.17 2.73
N GLY A 42 -3.18 -18.01 3.39
CA GLY A 42 -4.36 -17.21 3.74
C GLY A 42 -5.09 -16.72 2.48
N LEU A 43 -4.32 -16.13 1.57
CA LEU A 43 -4.80 -15.65 0.27
C LEU A 43 -5.45 -16.76 -0.59
N ALA A 44 -4.87 -17.96 -0.60
CA ALA A 44 -5.42 -19.10 -1.34
C ALA A 44 -6.80 -19.54 -0.81
N ALA A 45 -6.98 -19.57 0.51
CA ALA A 45 -8.29 -19.88 1.11
C ALA A 45 -9.35 -18.83 0.76
N LEU A 46 -8.95 -17.57 0.63
CA LEU A 46 -9.83 -16.45 0.31
C LEU A 46 -10.20 -16.38 -1.16
N ALA A 47 -9.29 -16.79 -2.05
CA ALA A 47 -9.47 -16.71 -3.49
C ALA A 47 -10.80 -17.32 -3.95
N ALA A 48 -11.17 -18.48 -3.39
CA ALA A 48 -12.45 -19.13 -3.68
C ALA A 48 -13.66 -18.29 -3.26
N SER A 49 -13.59 -17.62 -2.10
CA SER A 49 -14.70 -16.83 -1.56
C SER A 49 -14.95 -15.52 -2.31
N VAL A 50 -13.91 -14.94 -2.92
CA VAL A 50 -13.99 -13.65 -3.63
C VAL A 50 -13.94 -13.78 -5.15
N GLY A 51 -13.86 -15.01 -5.69
CA GLY A 51 -13.71 -15.25 -7.13
C GLY A 51 -12.38 -14.74 -7.70
N GLY A 52 -11.30 -14.80 -6.91
CA GLY A 52 -9.99 -14.26 -7.24
C GLY A 52 -8.96 -15.31 -7.66
N ARG A 53 -7.76 -14.83 -8.02
CA ARG A 53 -6.58 -15.63 -8.35
C ARG A 53 -5.38 -15.18 -7.52
N VAL A 54 -4.63 -16.14 -6.98
CA VAL A 54 -3.38 -15.85 -6.28
C VAL A 54 -2.23 -15.87 -7.29
N GLU A 55 -1.45 -14.78 -7.35
CA GLU A 55 -0.32 -14.58 -8.25
C GLU A 55 0.95 -14.21 -7.48
N ARG A 56 2.12 -14.26 -8.13
CA ARG A 56 3.43 -13.90 -7.54
C ARG A 56 4.28 -12.96 -8.42
N PRO A 57 3.79 -11.77 -8.79
CA PRO A 57 4.49 -10.88 -9.74
C PRO A 57 5.88 -10.44 -9.26
N SER A 58 6.09 -10.37 -7.95
CA SER A 58 7.36 -9.95 -7.32
C SER A 58 7.94 -11.03 -6.40
N GLY A 59 7.57 -12.29 -6.64
CA GLY A 59 7.88 -13.42 -5.75
C GLY A 59 7.04 -13.44 -4.45
N ARG A 60 6.22 -12.41 -4.21
CA ARG A 60 5.29 -12.35 -3.08
C ARG A 60 3.87 -12.72 -3.52
N PRO A 61 3.12 -13.51 -2.74
CA PRO A 61 1.75 -13.87 -3.08
C PRO A 61 0.82 -12.66 -2.97
N GLU A 62 0.00 -12.46 -4.00
CA GLU A 62 -1.02 -11.41 -4.08
C GLU A 62 -2.32 -12.03 -4.57
N LEU A 63 -3.44 -11.75 -3.91
CA LEU A 63 -4.76 -12.16 -4.37
C LEU A 63 -5.36 -11.04 -5.23
N ARG A 64 -5.51 -11.29 -6.53
CA ARG A 64 -6.17 -10.40 -7.49
C ARG A 64 -7.60 -10.84 -7.72
N PHE A 65 -8.53 -9.91 -7.69
CA PHE A 65 -9.96 -10.17 -7.93
C PHE A 65 -10.64 -8.90 -8.41
N GLU A 66 -11.87 -9.02 -8.88
CA GLU A 66 -12.71 -7.89 -9.25
C GLU A 66 -13.85 -7.75 -8.26
N ARG A 67 -14.19 -6.50 -7.93
CA ARG A 67 -15.33 -6.18 -7.07
C ARG A 67 -16.03 -4.95 -7.62
N GLN A 68 -17.31 -5.08 -7.94
CA GLN A 68 -18.10 -4.03 -8.61
C GLN A 68 -17.42 -3.51 -9.91
N GLY A 69 -16.83 -4.41 -10.71
CA GLY A 69 -16.11 -4.06 -11.94
C GLY A 69 -14.78 -3.35 -11.72
N ARG A 70 -14.26 -3.30 -10.48
CA ARG A 70 -12.99 -2.65 -10.15
C ARG A 70 -11.94 -3.67 -9.76
N PRO A 71 -10.70 -3.56 -10.28
CA PRO A 71 -9.63 -4.46 -9.89
C PRO A 71 -9.20 -4.17 -8.45
N CYS A 72 -9.09 -5.26 -7.68
CA CYS A 72 -8.70 -5.27 -6.29
C CYS A 72 -7.47 -6.18 -6.11
N ILE A 73 -6.58 -5.80 -5.21
CA ILE A 73 -5.40 -6.58 -4.84
C ILE A 73 -5.37 -6.68 -3.32
N LEU A 74 -5.35 -7.91 -2.80
CA LEU A 74 -5.14 -8.19 -1.38
C LEU A 74 -3.77 -8.85 -1.19
N ARG A 75 -2.98 -8.30 -0.26
CA ARG A 75 -1.64 -8.78 0.06
C ARG A 75 -1.54 -9.10 1.54
N GLU A 76 -0.74 -10.11 1.85
CA GLU A 76 -0.29 -10.40 3.22
C GLU A 76 1.24 -10.42 3.21
N GLU A 77 1.87 -9.61 4.05
CA GLU A 77 3.33 -9.55 4.13
C GLU A 77 3.85 -9.42 5.57
N MET A 78 5.10 -9.83 5.79
CA MET A 78 5.80 -9.60 7.05
C MET A 78 6.58 -8.28 6.95
N VAL A 79 6.29 -7.31 7.82
CA VAL A 79 6.91 -5.97 7.75
C VAL A 79 8.18 -5.93 8.60
N GLY A 80 9.35 -5.98 7.95
CA GLY A 80 10.65 -5.75 8.59
C GLY A 80 10.91 -6.64 9.81
N ARG A 81 11.25 -6.03 10.95
CA ARG A 81 11.44 -6.71 12.25
C ARG A 81 10.14 -6.89 13.05
N SER A 82 9.01 -6.39 12.55
CA SER A 82 7.72 -6.59 13.22
C SER A 82 7.40 -8.08 13.26
N ARG A 83 6.93 -8.55 14.43
CA ARG A 83 6.39 -9.90 14.60
C ARG A 83 4.94 -10.03 14.13
N LYS A 84 4.38 -8.95 13.55
CA LYS A 84 3.01 -8.89 13.06
C LYS A 84 3.01 -8.90 11.53
N PRO A 85 2.16 -9.74 10.92
CA PRO A 85 1.87 -9.64 9.49
C PRO A 85 1.05 -8.38 9.22
N LEU A 86 1.12 -7.91 7.98
CA LEU A 86 0.36 -6.80 7.45
C LEU A 86 -0.57 -7.33 6.37
N THR A 87 -1.86 -7.05 6.50
CA THR A 87 -2.83 -7.25 5.43
C THR A 87 -3.08 -5.92 4.75
N THR A 88 -2.86 -5.87 3.44
CA THR A 88 -3.08 -4.68 2.60
C THR A 88 -4.14 -4.98 1.56
N LEU A 89 -5.21 -4.19 1.53
CA LEU A 89 -6.21 -4.16 0.47
C LEU A 89 -6.01 -2.91 -0.39
N GLU A 90 -5.84 -3.09 -1.69
CA GLU A 90 -5.79 -2.05 -2.70
C GLU A 90 -7.01 -2.18 -3.62
N ILE A 91 -7.75 -1.10 -3.80
CA ILE A 91 -8.91 -1.02 -4.71
C ILE A 91 -8.66 0.14 -5.66
N ARG A 92 -8.72 -0.10 -6.97
CA ARG A 92 -8.56 0.96 -7.97
C ARG A 92 -9.83 1.80 -8.07
N VAL A 93 -9.70 3.10 -7.88
CA VAL A 93 -10.78 4.10 -7.94
C VAL A 93 -10.26 5.41 -8.48
N ALA A 94 -11.08 6.20 -9.14
CA ALA A 94 -10.74 7.59 -9.44
C ALA A 94 -11.19 8.47 -8.27
N THR A 95 -10.33 9.36 -7.79
CA THR A 95 -10.70 10.40 -6.82
C THR A 95 -10.04 11.73 -7.17
N ASP A 96 -10.57 12.83 -6.66
CA ASP A 96 -10.08 14.18 -6.97
C ASP A 96 -8.84 14.59 -6.16
N GLY A 97 -8.38 13.75 -5.21
CA GLY A 97 -7.38 14.16 -4.25
C GLY A 97 -6.66 13.03 -3.50
N PHE A 98 -5.94 13.43 -2.47
CA PHE A 98 -5.18 12.55 -1.60
C PHE A 98 -5.62 12.74 -0.14
N LEU A 99 -5.93 11.65 0.55
CA LEU A 99 -6.28 11.62 1.98
C LEU A 99 -5.67 10.39 2.64
N VAL A 100 -5.02 10.55 3.78
CA VAL A 100 -4.49 9.47 4.61
C VAL A 100 -5.13 9.56 5.99
N ALA A 101 -5.67 8.45 6.48
CA ALA A 101 -6.16 8.29 7.84
C ALA A 101 -5.38 7.16 8.53
N ALA A 102 -4.67 7.47 9.61
CA ALA A 102 -3.83 6.52 10.33
C ALA A 102 -4.16 6.52 11.81
N SER A 103 -4.21 5.35 12.46
CA SER A 103 -4.31 5.30 13.91
C SER A 103 -3.10 5.94 14.58
N ARG A 104 -3.30 6.55 15.76
CA ARG A 104 -2.21 7.24 16.49
C ARG A 104 -1.01 6.36 16.82
N ASN A 105 -1.28 5.08 17.05
CA ASN A 105 -0.28 4.09 17.45
C ASN A 105 0.27 3.29 16.25
N SER A 106 -0.11 3.66 15.02
CA SER A 106 0.45 3.05 13.82
C SER A 106 1.96 3.29 13.77
N TYR A 107 2.74 2.23 13.62
CA TYR A 107 4.19 2.33 13.43
C TYR A 107 4.57 2.84 12.05
N ARG A 108 3.64 2.81 11.09
CA ARG A 108 3.81 3.45 9.80
C ARG A 108 3.41 4.91 9.92
N PHE A 109 4.42 5.75 10.17
CA PHE A 109 4.25 7.19 9.99
C PHE A 109 3.76 7.43 8.56
N PRO A 110 2.72 8.23 8.37
CA PRO A 110 2.33 8.60 7.02
C PRO A 110 3.54 9.22 6.35
N THR A 111 3.87 8.78 5.13
CA THR A 111 4.71 9.58 4.24
C THR A 111 3.90 10.82 3.90
N ILE A 112 4.06 11.87 4.71
CA ILE A 112 3.37 13.15 4.59
C ILE A 112 3.90 13.81 3.31
N PRO A 113 3.08 13.99 2.26
CA PRO A 113 3.47 14.80 1.14
C PRO A 113 3.75 16.24 1.61
N PRO A 114 4.72 16.95 1.01
CA PRO A 114 5.15 18.28 1.46
C PRO A 114 4.03 19.34 1.50
N HIS A 115 2.91 19.10 0.81
CA HIS A 115 1.78 20.04 0.72
C HIS A 115 0.51 19.57 1.44
N SER A 116 0.61 18.55 2.30
CA SER A 116 -0.57 18.01 2.98
C SER A 116 -0.87 18.72 4.30
N LYS A 117 -2.16 18.78 4.67
CA LYS A 117 -2.67 19.42 5.88
C LYS A 117 -3.39 18.41 6.76
N SER A 118 -3.21 18.50 8.07
CA SER A 118 -3.99 17.72 9.04
C SER A 118 -5.43 18.24 9.08
N VAL A 119 -6.40 17.33 9.02
CA VAL A 119 -7.85 17.64 9.05
C VAL A 119 -8.59 16.94 10.20
N SER A 120 -7.92 16.10 10.99
CA SER A 120 -8.52 15.45 12.18
C SER A 120 -8.43 16.30 13.45
N ASN A 121 -9.37 16.11 14.38
CA ASN A 121 -9.32 16.71 15.71
C ASN A 121 -8.23 16.01 16.57
N PRO A 122 -7.50 16.75 17.43
CA PRO A 122 -6.59 16.19 18.43
C PRO A 122 -7.18 15.17 19.41
N GLN A 123 -8.49 14.92 19.44
CA GLN A 123 -9.14 13.86 20.22
C GLN A 123 -9.51 12.61 19.41
N ASP A 124 -9.43 12.66 18.08
CA ASP A 124 -9.80 11.53 17.22
C ASP A 124 -8.80 10.37 17.37
N SER A 125 -9.30 9.13 17.35
CA SER A 125 -8.48 7.89 17.38
C SER A 125 -7.63 7.71 16.12
N LEU A 126 -7.99 8.42 15.05
CA LEU A 126 -7.28 8.46 13.78
C LEU A 126 -6.75 9.89 13.51
N ARG A 127 -5.52 9.96 13.03
CA ARG A 127 -4.91 11.16 12.43
C ARG A 127 -5.22 11.18 10.94
N ILE A 128 -5.78 12.27 10.45
CA ILE A 128 -6.15 12.42 9.03
C ILE A 128 -5.35 13.56 8.40
N THR A 129 -4.70 13.29 7.28
CA THR A 129 -3.88 14.24 6.51
C THR A 129 -4.32 14.21 5.04
N ALA A 130 -4.54 15.36 4.41
CA ALA A 130 -5.00 15.42 3.01
C ALA A 130 -4.27 16.51 2.19
N SER A 131 -4.23 16.36 0.86
CA SER A 131 -3.70 17.39 -0.05
C SER A 131 -4.66 18.58 -0.20
N ASP A 132 -5.96 18.30 -0.21
CA ASP A 132 -7.03 19.29 -0.23
C ASP A 132 -7.92 19.07 1.00
N ALA A 133 -7.93 20.06 1.90
CA ALA A 133 -8.71 20.00 3.12
C ALA A 133 -10.22 20.13 2.88
N ALA A 134 -10.65 20.92 1.89
CA ALA A 134 -12.06 21.15 1.62
C ALA A 134 -12.72 19.90 1.02
N TRP A 135 -12.05 19.27 0.04
CA TRP A 135 -12.46 17.98 -0.51
C TRP A 135 -12.50 16.89 0.57
N ALA A 136 -11.46 16.79 1.39
CA ALA A 136 -11.40 15.81 2.46
C ALA A 136 -12.54 15.99 3.48
N GLU A 137 -12.86 17.23 3.87
CA GLU A 137 -13.99 17.54 4.75
C GLU A 137 -15.34 17.24 4.10
N GLY A 138 -15.47 17.43 2.78
CA GLY A 138 -16.62 16.95 2.02
C GLY A 138 -16.82 15.44 2.20
N LEU A 139 -15.80 14.65 1.87
CA LEU A 139 -15.83 13.20 1.95
C LEU A 139 -16.08 12.69 3.39
N LEU A 140 -15.47 13.33 4.38
CA LEU A 140 -15.69 13.02 5.80
C LEU A 140 -17.14 13.28 6.23
N ARG A 141 -17.74 14.39 5.79
CA ARG A 141 -19.16 14.70 6.05
C ARG A 141 -20.11 13.78 5.30
N SER A 142 -19.73 13.30 4.12
CA SER A 142 -20.51 12.31 3.34
C SER A 142 -20.58 10.92 3.98
N GLY A 143 -19.89 10.69 5.10
CA GLY A 143 -20.00 9.48 5.91
C GLY A 143 -18.71 8.69 6.08
N LEU A 144 -17.62 9.10 5.42
CA LEU A 144 -16.32 8.41 5.57
C LEU A 144 -15.86 8.38 7.03
N ARG A 145 -16.15 9.43 7.82
CA ARG A 145 -15.82 9.47 9.25
C ARG A 145 -16.44 8.31 10.02
N ALA A 146 -17.71 8.01 9.79
CA ALA A 146 -18.39 6.90 10.45
C ALA A 146 -17.82 5.54 10.05
N LEU A 147 -17.47 5.37 8.76
CA LEU A 147 -16.81 4.16 8.28
C LEU A 147 -15.46 3.95 8.94
N LEU A 148 -14.63 5.00 9.02
CA LEU A 148 -13.30 4.95 9.62
C LEU A 148 -13.35 4.60 11.11
N VAL A 149 -14.31 5.12 11.86
CA VAL A 149 -14.56 4.75 13.26
C VAL A 149 -15.00 3.28 13.38
N GLY A 150 -15.89 2.83 12.49
CA GLY A 150 -16.29 1.43 12.44
C GLY A 150 -15.11 0.49 12.17
N LEU A 151 -14.24 0.85 11.21
CA LEU A 151 -13.04 0.11 10.87
C LEU A 151 -12.09 -0.01 12.06
N SER A 152 -11.77 1.09 12.74
CA SER A 152 -10.84 1.07 13.88
C SER A 152 -11.37 0.23 15.04
N GLY A 153 -12.69 0.19 15.25
CA GLY A 153 -13.31 -0.61 16.30
C GLY A 153 -13.06 -2.12 16.21
N TRP A 154 -12.92 -2.69 15.01
CA TRP A 154 -12.70 -4.13 14.83
C TRP A 154 -11.31 -4.52 14.28
N ALA A 155 -10.65 -3.61 13.57
CA ALA A 155 -9.31 -3.82 13.03
C ALA A 155 -8.21 -3.52 14.06
N GLY A 156 -8.53 -2.80 15.13
CA GLY A 156 -7.63 -2.47 16.23
C GLY A 156 -6.82 -1.20 16.00
N ASP A 157 -5.75 -1.02 16.79
CA ASP A 157 -5.01 0.25 16.88
C ASP A 157 -3.97 0.46 15.77
N SER A 158 -3.90 -0.41 14.76
CA SER A 158 -2.91 -0.35 13.68
C SER A 158 -3.58 -0.36 12.31
N VAL A 159 -4.39 0.67 12.05
CA VAL A 159 -5.11 0.86 10.79
C VAL A 159 -4.53 2.05 10.06
N HIS A 160 -4.26 1.88 8.77
CA HIS A 160 -3.82 2.94 7.88
C HIS A 160 -4.59 2.89 6.56
N VAL A 161 -5.42 3.90 6.33
CA VAL A 161 -6.21 4.08 5.10
C VAL A 161 -5.59 5.21 4.28
N ARG A 162 -5.39 5.00 2.99
CA ARG A 162 -4.87 6.00 2.04
C ARG A 162 -5.73 6.03 0.80
N LEU A 163 -6.34 7.17 0.55
CA LEU A 163 -7.03 7.54 -0.68
C LEU A 163 -6.06 8.34 -1.53
N THR A 164 -5.94 7.95 -2.79
CA THR A 164 -5.22 8.70 -3.82
C THR A 164 -6.12 8.87 -5.03
N THR A 165 -5.66 9.64 -6.01
CA THR A 165 -6.38 9.86 -7.26
C THR A 165 -6.73 8.59 -8.03
N SER A 166 -6.02 7.48 -7.80
CA SER A 166 -6.19 6.23 -8.55
C SER A 166 -6.51 5.00 -7.71
N CYS A 167 -6.53 5.12 -6.38
CA CYS A 167 -6.70 3.95 -5.51
C CYS A 167 -7.04 4.28 -4.05
N VAL A 168 -7.79 3.35 -3.44
CA VAL A 168 -7.95 3.19 -2.00
C VAL A 168 -7.00 2.11 -1.52
N TRP A 169 -6.19 2.41 -0.51
CA TRP A 169 -5.29 1.48 0.17
C TRP A 169 -5.72 1.37 1.62
N ILE A 170 -5.83 0.17 2.13
CA ILE A 170 -6.15 -0.09 3.53
C ILE A 170 -5.13 -1.10 4.05
N GLU A 171 -4.32 -0.69 5.00
CA GLU A 171 -3.30 -1.50 5.64
C GLU A 171 -3.69 -1.75 7.11
N ILE A 172 -3.63 -3.01 7.54
CA ILE A 172 -3.91 -3.43 8.92
C ILE A 172 -2.79 -4.34 9.39
N GLU A 173 -2.12 -3.98 10.49
CA GLU A 173 -0.97 -4.75 11.04
C GLU A 173 -1.41 -6.02 11.81
N THR A 174 -2.25 -6.84 11.20
CA THR A 174 -2.62 -8.16 11.70
C THR A 174 -3.06 -9.06 10.56
N LEU A 175 -2.97 -10.38 10.78
CA LEU A 175 -3.53 -11.35 9.84
C LEU A 175 -5.04 -11.37 10.04
N LEU A 176 -5.78 -11.04 9.00
CA LEU A 176 -7.23 -11.03 9.09
C LEU A 176 -7.80 -12.43 8.89
N SER A 177 -8.83 -12.76 9.68
CA SER A 177 -9.65 -13.94 9.42
C SER A 177 -10.54 -13.71 8.19
N PRO A 178 -11.07 -14.77 7.55
CA PRO A 178 -12.00 -14.62 6.43
C PRO A 178 -13.19 -13.70 6.72
N ASP A 179 -13.79 -13.78 7.92
CA ASP A 179 -14.87 -12.86 8.35
C ASP A 179 -14.42 -11.39 8.35
N LYS A 180 -13.24 -11.10 8.91
CA LYS A 180 -12.70 -9.75 8.93
C LYS A 180 -12.34 -9.24 7.53
N ILE A 181 -11.96 -10.12 6.63
CA ILE A 181 -11.71 -9.77 5.23
C ILE A 181 -13.02 -9.43 4.52
N GLY A 182 -14.10 -10.17 4.77
CA GLY A 182 -15.44 -9.78 4.32
C GLY A 182 -15.79 -8.35 4.73
N LYS A 183 -15.64 -8.03 6.03
CA LYS A 183 -15.84 -6.68 6.57
C LYS A 183 -14.92 -5.63 5.96
N LEU A 184 -13.65 -5.98 5.71
CA LEU A 184 -12.69 -5.09 5.06
C LEU A 184 -13.12 -4.74 3.64
N LEU A 185 -13.61 -5.73 2.89
CA LEU A 185 -14.05 -5.52 1.52
C LEU A 185 -15.38 -4.74 1.46
N GLU A 186 -16.31 -4.98 2.39
CA GLU A 186 -17.52 -4.17 2.55
C GLU A 186 -17.18 -2.71 2.88
N PHE A 187 -16.21 -2.49 3.78
CA PHE A 187 -15.69 -1.15 4.04
C PHE A 187 -15.13 -0.54 2.75
N GLY A 188 -14.32 -1.29 2.00
CA GLY A 188 -13.78 -0.88 0.70
C GLY A 188 -14.86 -0.42 -0.28
N ASP A 189 -15.91 -1.22 -0.48
CA ASP A 189 -17.05 -0.88 -1.36
C ASP A 189 -17.73 0.42 -0.94
N ARG A 190 -17.92 0.62 0.37
CA ARG A 190 -18.57 1.83 0.88
C ARG A 190 -17.68 3.06 0.67
N VAL A 191 -16.37 2.94 0.89
CA VAL A 191 -15.42 4.03 0.61
C VAL A 191 -15.39 4.35 -0.87
N VAL A 192 -15.40 3.34 -1.74
CA VAL A 192 -15.47 3.52 -3.19
C VAL A 192 -16.78 4.21 -3.60
N GLY A 193 -17.91 3.81 -3.02
CA GLY A 193 -19.20 4.45 -3.26
C GLY A 193 -19.21 5.92 -2.87
N LEU A 194 -18.62 6.27 -1.72
CA LEU A 194 -18.47 7.66 -1.29
C LEU A 194 -17.52 8.46 -2.20
N ALA A 195 -16.37 7.88 -2.56
CA ALA A 195 -15.39 8.56 -3.38
C ALA A 195 -15.84 8.72 -4.85
N GLY A 196 -16.65 7.79 -5.35
CA GLY A 196 -17.21 7.83 -6.69
C GLY A 196 -18.50 8.62 -6.84
N ALA A 197 -19.21 8.93 -5.75
CA ALA A 197 -20.42 9.76 -5.80
C ALA A 197 -20.14 11.20 -6.26
N ASP A 198 -18.94 11.70 -5.99
CA ASP A 198 -18.50 13.04 -6.35
C ASP A 198 -17.63 13.07 -7.61
N ALA A 199 -17.18 11.92 -8.12
CA ALA A 199 -16.38 11.86 -9.33
C ALA A 199 -17.28 12.23 -10.53
N PRO A 200 -16.98 13.30 -11.28
CA PRO A 200 -17.77 13.64 -12.46
C PRO A 200 -17.69 12.47 -13.45
N ALA A 201 -18.82 11.80 -13.62
CA ALA A 201 -19.01 10.76 -14.62
C ALA A 201 -18.84 11.40 -16.02
N GLY A 202 -17.60 11.46 -16.51
CA GLY A 202 -17.29 11.99 -17.84
C GLY A 202 -16.08 12.90 -17.97
N ALA A 203 -15.32 13.20 -16.91
CA ALA A 203 -14.18 14.14 -17.02
C ALA A 203 -12.87 13.54 -17.57
N VAL A 204 -12.90 12.33 -18.12
CA VAL A 204 -11.87 11.90 -19.08
C VAL A 204 -12.52 11.93 -20.45
N GLU A 205 -12.71 13.13 -20.96
CA GLU A 205 -12.63 13.32 -22.39
C GLU A 205 -11.21 12.91 -22.76
N VAL A 206 -11.07 11.88 -23.60
CA VAL A 206 -9.82 11.70 -24.34
C VAL A 206 -9.75 12.90 -25.27
N LEU A 207 -9.31 14.04 -24.72
CA LEU A 207 -8.88 15.18 -25.51
C LEU A 207 -7.85 14.61 -26.44
N ASP A 208 -8.21 14.57 -27.72
CA ASP A 208 -7.46 14.13 -28.89
C ASP A 208 -6.20 13.34 -28.57
N THR A 209 -6.12 12.08 -29.03
CA THR A 209 -4.85 11.40 -29.29
C THR A 209 -3.86 12.45 -29.74
N VAL A 210 -2.92 12.83 -28.86
CA VAL A 210 -1.97 13.91 -29.15
C VAL A 210 -1.28 13.43 -30.41
N GLU A 211 -1.61 14.02 -31.57
CA GLU A 211 -0.80 13.87 -32.78
C GLU A 211 0.61 14.06 -32.29
N GLU A 212 1.48 13.06 -32.44
CA GLU A 212 2.80 12.98 -31.80
C GLU A 212 3.55 14.31 -31.95
N SER A 213 3.28 15.26 -31.06
CA SER A 213 3.79 16.61 -31.17
C SER A 213 5.20 16.46 -30.65
N GLY A 214 6.15 16.48 -31.58
CA GLY A 214 7.55 16.12 -31.37
C GLY A 214 7.99 16.42 -29.95
N GLY A 215 8.21 15.36 -29.17
CA GLY A 215 8.56 15.49 -27.75
C GLY A 215 9.83 16.32 -27.56
N ILE A 216 10.24 16.58 -26.32
CA ILE A 216 11.51 17.26 -26.04
C ILE A 216 12.57 16.22 -25.71
N CYS A 217 13.73 16.30 -26.37
CA CYS A 217 14.86 15.45 -26.06
C CYS A 217 15.39 15.78 -24.67
N GLN A 218 15.35 14.81 -23.76
CA GLN A 218 15.79 14.97 -22.36
C GLN A 218 17.30 15.21 -22.20
N VAL A 219 18.04 15.27 -23.30
CA VAL A 219 19.50 15.44 -23.34
C VAL A 219 19.85 16.88 -23.67
N CYS A 220 19.38 17.36 -24.82
CA CYS A 220 19.65 18.72 -25.29
C CYS A 220 18.53 19.72 -24.94
N SER A 221 17.37 19.24 -24.46
CA SER A 221 16.17 20.03 -24.21
C SER A 221 15.57 20.72 -25.44
N SER A 222 15.95 20.30 -26.65
CA SER A 222 15.36 20.78 -27.91
C SER A 222 14.15 19.93 -28.33
N PRO A 223 13.21 20.49 -29.11
CA PRO A 223 12.14 19.72 -29.76
C PRO A 223 12.70 18.57 -30.59
N MET A 224 11.95 17.48 -30.71
CA MET A 224 12.30 16.34 -31.57
C MET A 224 12.06 16.73 -33.03
N ASP A 225 13.10 17.24 -33.66
CA ASP A 225 13.24 17.44 -35.10
C ASP A 225 14.19 16.39 -35.69
N GLY A 226 13.86 15.88 -36.88
CA GLY A 226 14.72 14.92 -37.59
C GLY A 226 14.67 13.48 -37.08
N ALA A 227 15.82 12.79 -37.08
CA ALA A 227 15.91 11.36 -36.79
C ALA A 227 15.78 11.08 -35.29
N VAL A 228 14.69 10.41 -34.92
CA VAL A 228 14.39 10.03 -33.53
C VAL A 228 14.71 8.56 -33.30
N VAL A 229 15.50 8.28 -32.27
CA VAL A 229 15.75 6.94 -31.73
C VAL A 229 14.96 6.78 -30.44
N ARG A 230 14.28 5.65 -30.26
CA ARG A 230 13.55 5.35 -29.02
C ARG A 230 14.26 4.24 -28.25
N CYS A 231 14.38 4.42 -26.94
CA CYS A 231 14.88 3.36 -26.08
C CYS A 231 13.97 2.13 -26.17
N GLU A 232 14.55 0.93 -26.32
CA GLU A 232 13.74 -0.29 -26.46
C GLU A 232 12.97 -0.67 -25.20
N LEU A 233 13.49 -0.31 -24.02
CA LEU A 233 12.90 -0.66 -22.73
C LEU A 233 11.81 0.32 -22.31
N CYS A 234 12.13 1.62 -22.26
CA CYS A 234 11.21 2.64 -21.74
C CYS A 234 10.54 3.48 -22.84
N ARG A 235 10.90 3.28 -24.11
CA ARG A 235 10.34 4.00 -25.29
C ARG A 235 10.54 5.51 -25.29
N THR A 236 11.33 6.04 -24.35
CA THR A 236 11.75 7.45 -24.31
C THR A 236 12.44 7.82 -25.63
N PRO A 237 11.98 8.90 -26.31
CA PRO A 237 12.59 9.35 -27.55
C PRO A 237 13.87 10.17 -27.29
N HIS A 238 14.83 10.08 -28.21
CA HIS A 238 16.11 10.79 -28.24
C HIS A 238 16.44 11.22 -29.66
N HIS A 239 17.12 12.35 -29.87
CA HIS A 239 17.78 12.60 -31.15
C HIS A 239 18.85 11.53 -31.40
N ALA A 240 19.05 11.12 -32.65
CA ALA A 240 20.11 10.17 -33.03
C ALA A 240 21.48 10.59 -32.49
N ASP A 241 21.85 11.87 -32.64
CA ASP A 241 23.11 12.43 -32.15
C ASP A 241 23.22 12.41 -30.62
N CYS A 242 22.13 12.72 -29.92
CA CYS A 242 22.09 12.67 -28.46
C CYS A 242 22.19 11.23 -27.94
N TRP A 243 21.61 10.28 -28.67
CA TRP A 243 21.71 8.85 -28.37
C TRP A 243 23.13 8.33 -28.58
N GLU A 244 23.79 8.73 -29.67
CA GLU A 244 25.19 8.39 -29.95
C GLU A 244 26.14 9.01 -28.92
N TYR A 245 25.93 10.29 -28.58
CA TYR A 245 26.73 11.00 -27.57
C TYR A 245 26.66 10.34 -26.19
N LEU A 246 25.47 9.95 -25.73
CA LEU A 246 25.29 9.31 -24.42
C LEU A 246 25.61 7.80 -24.43
N GLY A 247 25.42 7.12 -25.56
CA GLY A 247 25.51 5.68 -25.71
C GLY A 247 24.44 4.85 -24.97
N ARG A 248 23.50 5.52 -24.27
CA ARG A 248 22.43 4.90 -23.47
C ARG A 248 21.25 5.84 -23.24
N CYS A 249 20.14 5.30 -22.75
CA CYS A 249 18.97 6.10 -22.37
C CYS A 249 19.29 7.08 -21.22
N SER A 250 18.82 8.33 -21.34
CA SER A 250 18.99 9.36 -20.30
C SER A 250 17.97 9.28 -19.16
N THR A 251 16.97 8.40 -19.27
CA THR A 251 15.98 8.19 -18.21
C THR A 251 16.66 7.55 -16.99
N PHE A 252 16.57 8.21 -15.84
CA PHE A 252 17.18 7.73 -14.60
C PHE A 252 16.77 6.28 -14.29
N GLY A 253 17.76 5.41 -14.10
CA GLY A 253 17.54 4.00 -13.78
C GLY A 253 17.17 3.09 -14.96
N CYS A 254 17.09 3.60 -16.20
CA CYS A 254 16.85 2.76 -17.37
C CYS A 254 18.16 2.10 -17.86
N PRO A 255 18.24 0.76 -17.95
CA PRO A 255 19.44 0.07 -18.46
C PRO A 255 19.46 -0.02 -20.00
N GLY A 256 18.55 0.67 -20.70
CA GLY A 256 18.41 0.56 -22.14
C GLY A 256 19.65 1.08 -22.87
N ALA A 257 20.38 0.17 -23.50
CA ALA A 257 21.49 0.44 -24.39
C ALA A 257 21.03 0.45 -25.85
N ARG A 258 21.92 0.86 -26.76
CA ARG A 258 21.69 0.74 -28.22
C ARG A 258 21.46 -0.74 -28.57
N ALA A 259 20.33 -1.07 -29.17
CA ALA A 259 20.22 -2.33 -29.89
C ALA A 259 21.24 -2.30 -31.03
N GLY A 260 22.08 -3.34 -31.06
CA GLY A 260 23.01 -3.58 -32.16
C GLY A 260 22.29 -4.05 -33.41
#